data_AF-A0A959JK73-F1
#
_entry.id   AF-A0A959JK73-F1
#
_cell.length_a   1.000
_cell.length_b   1.000
_cell.length_c   1.000
_cell.angle_alpha   90.00
_cell.angle_beta   90.00
_cell.angle_gamma   90.00
#
_symmetry.space_group_name_H-M   'P 1'
#
loop_
_entity.id
_entity.type
_entity.pdbx_description
1 polymer ?
#
loop_
_entity_poly.entity_id
_entity_poly.type
_entity_poly.pdbx_seq_one_letter_code
_entity_poly.pdbx_strand_id
1 'polypeptide(L)'
;MPLTTKIHHDAETYVGLWTVTETQEQLKKNLDLSESEEKTLLNFSQKKAMEWLAGRNLIKSLMHDDVPHKLAIIKNASGKPYIEHSDACVSISHSHEKVATIVSSNHLVGIDIQRISPKIDKIAHKFLSPKELHQAESSSSPLLAKHMYWGAKECAFKCYGLGSVIFIDHILLDPIGNISEKGRFTGKFMKN
;
A
#
# COMPACT_ATOMS: atom_id res chain seq x y z
N MET A 1 -3.17 -18.00 12.11
CA MET A 1 -2.92 -16.58 11.78
C MET A 1 -1.61 -16.18 12.42
N PRO A 2 -0.81 -15.34 11.74
CA PRO A 2 -0.39 -14.17 12.50
C PRO A 2 -0.50 -12.92 11.64
N LEU A 3 -1.65 -12.24 11.75
CA LEU A 3 -1.68 -10.79 11.67
C LEU A 3 -0.56 -10.29 12.59
N THR A 4 0.50 -9.76 12.00
CA THR A 4 1.72 -9.44 12.77
C THR A 4 1.51 -8.16 13.55
N THR A 5 0.73 -7.22 13.01
CA THR A 5 0.40 -5.97 13.69
C THR A 5 -0.91 -5.39 13.15
N LYS A 6 -1.79 -4.94 14.04
CA LYS A 6 -2.87 -4.00 13.74
C LYS A 6 -2.52 -2.65 14.37
N ILE A 7 -2.48 -1.61 13.57
CA ILE A 7 -2.21 -0.23 14.01
C ILE A 7 -3.49 0.56 13.78
N HIS A 8 -3.98 1.20 14.83
CA HIS A 8 -5.08 2.16 14.72
C HIS A 8 -4.47 3.52 14.41
N HIS A 9 -4.79 4.09 13.24
CA HIS A 9 -4.38 5.45 12.93
C HIS A 9 -5.30 6.45 13.62
N ASP A 10 -6.60 6.18 13.55
CA ASP A 10 -7.68 6.86 14.26
C ASP A 10 -8.84 5.86 14.51
N ALA A 11 -10.03 6.34 14.89
CA ALA A 11 -11.19 5.50 15.19
C ALA A 11 -11.74 4.73 13.97
N GLU A 12 -11.55 5.28 12.76
CA GLU A 12 -12.17 4.84 11.51
C GLU A 12 -11.13 4.29 10.51
N THR A 13 -9.84 4.41 10.83
CA THR A 13 -8.72 4.03 9.97
C THR A 13 -7.82 2.98 10.61
N TYR A 14 -7.74 1.84 9.95
CA TYR A 14 -7.01 0.66 10.40
C TYR A 14 -5.90 0.28 9.43
N VAL A 15 -4.71 0.00 9.96
CA VAL A 15 -3.57 -0.51 9.20
C VAL A 15 -3.24 -1.91 9.69
N GLY A 16 -3.11 -2.84 8.75
CA GLY A 16 -2.67 -4.21 9.00
C GLY A 16 -1.32 -4.46 8.36
N LEU A 17 -0.44 -5.17 9.08
CA LEU A 17 0.79 -5.73 8.54
C LEU A 17 0.82 -7.23 8.82
N TRP A 18 1.16 -8.02 7.80
CA TRP A 18 1.23 -9.46 7.87
C TRP A 18 2.49 -9.97 7.19
N THR A 19 3.25 -10.79 7.92
CA THR A 19 4.30 -11.64 7.37
C THR A 19 3.68 -12.98 6.96
N VAL A 20 3.59 -13.22 5.65
CA VAL A 20 2.94 -14.40 5.08
C VAL A 20 3.84 -15.62 5.26
N THR A 21 3.38 -16.56 6.08
CA THR A 21 4.08 -17.83 6.36
C THR A 21 3.25 -19.05 5.96
N GLU A 22 1.97 -18.85 5.71
CA GLU A 22 0.98 -19.84 5.31
C GLU A 22 1.20 -20.31 3.87
N THR A 23 0.64 -21.48 3.52
CA THR A 23 0.54 -21.94 2.14
C THR A 23 -0.64 -21.29 1.41
N GLN A 24 -0.67 -21.41 0.08
CA GLN A 24 -1.76 -20.89 -0.75
C GLN A 24 -3.11 -21.50 -0.34
N GLU A 25 -3.16 -22.80 -0.05
CA GLU A 25 -4.36 -23.53 0.37
C GLU A 25 -4.87 -23.03 1.72
N GLN A 26 -3.97 -22.78 2.67
CA GLN A 26 -4.31 -22.24 3.98
C GLN A 26 -4.90 -20.83 3.87
N LEU A 27 -4.31 -19.97 3.02
CA LEU A 27 -4.84 -18.64 2.78
C LEU A 27 -6.21 -18.69 2.06
N LYS A 28 -6.37 -19.59 1.08
CA LYS A 28 -7.62 -19.75 0.34
C LYS A 28 -8.77 -20.21 1.25
N LYS A 29 -8.51 -21.15 2.17
CA LYS A 29 -9.54 -21.73 3.06
C LYS A 29 -10.29 -20.71 3.92
N ASN A 30 -9.68 -19.56 4.20
CA ASN A 30 -10.25 -18.51 5.05
C ASN A 30 -11.09 -17.48 4.27
N LEU A 31 -11.18 -17.62 2.94
CA LEU A 31 -11.90 -16.73 2.04
C LEU A 31 -13.05 -17.48 1.36
N ASP A 32 -14.15 -16.77 1.15
CA ASP A 32 -15.27 -17.23 0.32
C ASP A 32 -15.17 -16.57 -1.06
N LEU A 33 -14.37 -17.18 -1.95
CA LEU A 33 -14.09 -16.63 -3.28
C LEU A 33 -15.25 -16.89 -4.24
N SER A 34 -15.61 -15.89 -5.05
CA SER A 34 -16.52 -16.12 -6.18
C SER A 34 -15.89 -16.99 -7.27
N GLU A 35 -16.70 -17.61 -8.13
CA GLU A 35 -16.18 -18.34 -9.31
C GLU A 35 -15.27 -17.47 -10.19
N SER A 36 -15.59 -16.18 -10.33
CA SER A 36 -14.79 -15.23 -11.10
C SER A 36 -13.41 -14.99 -10.47
N GLU A 37 -13.36 -14.95 -9.14
CA GLU A 37 -12.14 -14.81 -8.36
C GLU A 37 -11.31 -16.09 -8.39
N GLU A 38 -11.94 -17.26 -8.34
CA GLU A 38 -11.26 -18.54 -8.53
C GLU A 38 -10.58 -18.62 -9.90
N LYS A 39 -11.30 -18.26 -10.98
CA LYS A 39 -10.75 -18.19 -12.34
C LYS A 39 -9.61 -17.18 -12.44
N THR A 40 -9.72 -16.04 -11.76
CA THR A 40 -8.66 -15.03 -11.72
C THR A 40 -7.41 -15.57 -11.02
N LEU A 41 -7.59 -16.26 -9.89
CA LEU A 41 -6.50 -16.84 -9.11
C LEU A 41 -5.70 -17.89 -9.89
N LEU A 42 -6.37 -18.69 -10.74
CA LEU A 42 -5.72 -19.69 -11.60
C LEU A 42 -4.73 -19.08 -12.60
N ASN A 43 -4.90 -17.80 -12.96
CA ASN A 43 -4.03 -17.10 -13.91
C ASN A 43 -2.84 -16.40 -13.24
N PHE A 44 -2.67 -16.53 -11.91
CA PHE A 44 -1.59 -15.88 -11.19
C PHE A 44 -0.38 -16.79 -11.05
N SER A 45 0.81 -16.18 -11.10
CA SER A 45 2.00 -16.85 -10.57
C SER A 45 1.83 -17.12 -9.08
N GLN A 46 2.54 -18.13 -8.56
CA GLN A 46 2.48 -18.49 -7.14
C GLN A 46 2.67 -17.28 -6.22
N LYS A 47 3.69 -16.46 -6.49
CA LYS A 47 3.95 -15.23 -5.73
C LYS A 47 2.75 -14.28 -5.72
N LYS A 48 2.17 -14.00 -6.89
CA LYS A 48 1.03 -13.09 -7.03
C LYS A 48 -0.23 -13.67 -6.37
N ALA A 49 -0.43 -14.98 -6.42
CA ALA A 49 -1.52 -15.67 -5.73
C ALA A 49 -1.41 -15.50 -4.21
N MET A 50 -0.21 -15.70 -3.64
CA MET A 50 0.05 -15.49 -2.22
C MET A 50 -0.22 -14.05 -1.79
N GLU A 51 0.31 -13.06 -2.50
CA GLU A 51 0.08 -11.63 -2.25
C GLU A 51 -1.42 -11.29 -2.28
N TRP A 52 -2.13 -11.77 -3.31
CA TRP A 52 -3.54 -11.50 -3.52
C TRP A 52 -4.44 -12.11 -2.44
N LEU A 53 -4.17 -13.36 -2.03
CA LEU A 53 -4.92 -14.04 -0.98
C LEU A 53 -4.62 -13.44 0.40
N ALA A 54 -3.36 -13.11 0.69
CA ALA A 54 -2.96 -12.50 1.94
C ALA A 54 -3.57 -11.09 2.08
N GLY A 55 -3.57 -10.27 1.02
CA GLY A 55 -4.22 -8.96 1.03
C GLY A 55 -5.72 -9.04 1.38
N ARG A 56 -6.45 -9.98 0.79
CA ARG A 56 -7.88 -10.20 1.07
C ARG A 56 -8.15 -10.65 2.50
N ASN A 57 -7.38 -11.61 2.98
CA ASN A 57 -7.48 -12.09 4.36
C ASN A 57 -7.17 -10.97 5.37
N LEU A 58 -6.21 -10.10 5.04
CA LEU A 58 -5.84 -8.96 5.89
C LEU A 58 -6.95 -7.89 5.90
N ILE A 59 -7.55 -7.57 4.76
CA ILE A 59 -8.71 -6.66 4.73
C ILE A 59 -9.87 -7.23 5.53
N LYS A 60 -10.18 -8.52 5.35
CA LYS A 60 -11.23 -9.22 6.12
C LYS A 60 -11.00 -9.12 7.63
N SER A 61 -9.75 -9.20 8.08
CA SER A 61 -9.42 -9.06 9.50
C SER A 61 -9.35 -7.61 9.99
N LEU A 62 -9.30 -6.61 9.11
CA LEU A 62 -9.40 -5.21 9.54
C LEU A 62 -10.86 -4.76 9.67
N MET A 63 -11.75 -5.30 8.83
CA MET A 63 -13.15 -4.89 8.72
C MET A 63 -14.13 -5.52 9.74
N HIS A 64 -13.62 -6.20 10.78
CA HIS A 64 -14.34 -7.05 11.77
C HIS A 64 -15.88 -6.93 11.90
N ASP A 65 -16.46 -5.73 12.06
CA ASP A 65 -17.89 -5.53 12.33
C ASP A 65 -18.73 -5.14 11.09
N ASP A 66 -18.09 -4.69 10.00
CA ASP A 66 -18.73 -4.23 8.74
C ASP A 66 -18.40 -5.13 7.55
N VAL A 67 -17.92 -6.36 7.79
CA VAL A 67 -17.62 -7.30 6.70
C VAL A 67 -18.96 -7.68 6.04
N PRO A 68 -19.21 -7.32 4.76
CA PRO A 68 -20.36 -7.85 4.06
C PRO A 68 -20.26 -9.39 4.07
N HIS A 69 -21.40 -10.09 4.11
CA HIS A 69 -21.42 -11.57 4.10
C HIS A 69 -20.48 -12.18 3.06
N LYS A 70 -20.23 -11.45 1.96
CA LYS A 70 -19.21 -11.72 0.97
C LYS A 70 -18.32 -10.48 0.75
N LEU A 71 -17.06 -10.56 1.17
CA LEU A 71 -16.07 -9.51 0.93
C LEU A 71 -15.58 -9.57 -0.53
N ALA A 72 -16.18 -8.77 -1.41
CA ALA A 72 -15.76 -8.65 -2.80
C ALA A 72 -14.80 -7.45 -2.97
N ILE A 73 -13.52 -7.74 -3.25
CA ILE A 73 -12.50 -6.71 -3.49
C ILE A 73 -12.21 -6.62 -4.99
N ILE A 74 -12.68 -5.56 -5.63
CA ILE A 74 -12.63 -5.33 -7.07
C ILE A 74 -11.58 -4.27 -7.38
N LYS A 75 -10.98 -4.30 -8.58
CA LYS A 75 -10.10 -3.23 -9.06
C LYS A 75 -10.87 -2.31 -10.00
N ASN A 76 -10.71 -1.00 -9.80
CA ASN A 76 -11.21 -0.01 -10.77
C ASN A 76 -10.39 -0.04 -12.07
N ALA A 77 -10.76 0.80 -13.04
CA ALA A 77 -10.07 0.90 -14.34
C ALA A 77 -8.57 1.28 -14.22
N SER A 78 -8.19 1.97 -13.14
CA SER A 78 -6.79 2.34 -12.84
C SER A 78 -6.06 1.29 -11.99
N GLY A 79 -6.72 0.18 -11.65
CA GLY A 79 -6.16 -0.90 -10.84
C GLY A 79 -6.24 -0.70 -9.32
N LYS A 80 -6.81 0.41 -8.83
CA LYS A 80 -7.01 0.67 -7.40
C LYS A 80 -8.11 -0.24 -6.85
N PRO A 81 -7.86 -0.97 -5.74
CA PRO A 81 -8.88 -1.82 -5.14
C PRO A 81 -9.98 -1.00 -4.46
N TYR A 82 -11.20 -1.49 -4.52
CA TYR A 82 -12.35 -1.03 -3.73
C TYR A 82 -13.15 -2.23 -3.24
N ILE A 83 -13.93 -2.03 -2.19
CA ILE A 83 -14.80 -3.06 -1.61
C ILE A 83 -16.20 -2.85 -2.20
N GLU A 84 -16.76 -3.87 -2.81
CA GLU A 84 -18.12 -3.80 -3.34
C GLU A 84 -19.13 -3.57 -2.20
N HIS A 85 -20.10 -2.69 -2.43
CA HIS A 85 -21.13 -2.32 -1.44
C HIS A 85 -20.61 -1.68 -0.14
N SER A 86 -19.42 -1.07 -0.14
CA SER A 86 -18.88 -0.32 0.99
C SER A 86 -18.27 0.99 0.52
N ASP A 87 -18.48 2.06 1.28
CA ASP A 87 -17.83 3.36 1.06
C ASP A 87 -16.41 3.41 1.64
N ALA A 88 -15.98 2.35 2.34
CA ALA A 88 -14.65 2.27 2.90
C ALA A 88 -13.58 2.25 1.79
N CYS A 89 -12.61 3.15 1.92
CA CYS A 89 -11.43 3.19 1.08
C CYS A 89 -10.41 2.15 1.53
N VAL A 90 -9.79 1.46 0.58
CA VAL A 90 -8.77 0.44 0.85
C VAL A 90 -7.53 0.64 -0.03
N SER A 91 -6.36 0.36 0.53
CA SER A 91 -5.12 0.22 -0.23
C SER A 91 -4.32 -0.98 0.26
N ILE A 92 -3.61 -1.63 -0.66
CA ILE A 92 -2.82 -2.83 -0.41
C ILE A 92 -1.41 -2.63 -0.95
N SER A 93 -0.41 -3.08 -0.21
CA SER A 93 0.98 -3.13 -0.68
C SER A 93 1.66 -4.43 -0.24
N HIS A 94 2.62 -4.88 -1.03
CA HIS A 94 3.34 -6.13 -0.78
C HIS A 94 4.83 -5.91 -1.06
N SER A 95 5.69 -6.48 -0.22
CA SER A 95 7.14 -6.48 -0.45
C SER A 95 7.73 -7.73 0.19
N HIS A 96 8.28 -8.61 -0.65
CA HIS A 96 8.75 -9.95 -0.26
C HIS A 96 7.64 -10.74 0.46
N GLU A 97 7.91 -11.30 1.64
CA GLU A 97 6.95 -12.04 2.46
C GLU A 97 5.97 -11.13 3.23
N LYS A 98 6.05 -9.80 3.08
CA LYS A 98 5.19 -8.88 3.83
C LYS A 98 4.05 -8.35 2.97
N VAL A 99 2.88 -8.25 3.57
CA VAL A 99 1.68 -7.60 3.03
C VAL A 99 1.19 -6.58 4.03
N ALA A 100 0.89 -5.38 3.54
CA ALA A 100 0.28 -4.32 4.31
C ALA A 100 -1.03 -3.88 3.66
N THR A 101 -2.02 -3.58 4.49
CA THR A 101 -3.30 -3.02 4.04
C THR A 101 -3.68 -1.86 4.94
N ILE A 102 -4.39 -0.90 4.38
CA ILE A 102 -5.06 0.17 5.12
C ILE A 102 -6.52 0.20 4.68
N VAL A 103 -7.42 0.32 5.65
CA VAL A 103 -8.87 0.48 5.43
C VAL A 103 -9.32 1.70 6.21
N SER A 104 -10.13 2.56 5.59
CA SER A 104 -10.68 3.76 6.23
C SER A 104 -12.09 4.06 5.74
N SER A 105 -13.01 4.37 6.65
CA SER A 105 -14.38 4.80 6.31
C SER A 105 -14.49 6.32 6.10
N ASN A 106 -13.48 7.10 6.51
CA ASN A 106 -13.53 8.57 6.55
C ASN A 106 -12.42 9.27 5.75
N HIS A 107 -11.44 8.52 5.24
CA HIS A 107 -10.29 9.06 4.52
C HIS A 107 -10.03 8.33 3.20
N LEU A 108 -9.59 9.11 2.20
CA LEU A 108 -8.87 8.54 1.07
C LEU A 108 -7.52 8.04 1.57
N VAL A 109 -7.24 6.75 1.35
CA VAL A 109 -6.04 6.10 1.88
C VAL A 109 -5.16 5.49 0.81
N GLY A 110 -3.85 5.50 1.06
CA GLY A 110 -2.82 4.80 0.32
C GLY A 110 -1.80 4.22 1.30
N ILE A 111 -1.28 3.04 0.99
CA ILE A 111 -0.22 2.39 1.78
C ILE A 111 0.86 1.84 0.87
N ASP A 112 2.11 1.96 1.30
CA ASP A 112 3.28 1.39 0.66
C ASP A 112 4.17 0.68 1.68
N ILE A 113 4.75 -0.44 1.25
CA ILE A 113 5.78 -1.16 1.99
C ILE A 113 6.83 -1.61 0.99
N GLN A 114 8.10 -1.39 1.33
CA GLN A 114 9.21 -1.69 0.43
C GLN A 114 10.44 -2.11 1.24
N ARG A 115 11.19 -3.08 0.72
CA ARG A 115 12.51 -3.41 1.25
C ARG A 115 13.53 -2.35 0.84
N ILE A 116 14.27 -1.83 1.82
CA ILE A 116 15.38 -0.92 1.59
C ILE A 116 16.44 -1.59 0.70
N SER A 117 16.83 -0.90 -0.36
CA SER A 117 17.80 -1.38 -1.34
C SER A 117 18.57 -0.22 -1.98
N PRO A 118 19.89 -0.34 -2.19
CA PRO A 118 20.69 0.67 -2.90
C PRO A 118 20.29 0.84 -4.37
N LYS A 119 19.46 -0.05 -4.92
CA LYS A 119 18.94 0.10 -6.30
C LYS A 119 18.10 1.37 -6.47
N ILE A 120 17.58 1.95 -5.39
CA ILE A 120 16.78 3.19 -5.44
C ILE A 120 17.57 4.36 -6.02
N ASP A 121 18.89 4.40 -5.82
CA ASP A 121 19.74 5.48 -6.35
C ASP A 121 19.67 5.57 -7.88
N LYS A 122 19.51 4.42 -8.56
CA LYS A 122 19.40 4.35 -10.02
C LYS A 122 18.12 4.98 -10.55
N ILE A 123 17.09 5.11 -9.73
CA ILE A 123 15.78 5.62 -10.13
C ILE A 123 15.40 6.92 -9.41
N ALA A 124 16.20 7.40 -8.46
CA ALA A 124 15.95 8.62 -7.69
C ALA A 124 15.59 9.83 -8.58
N HIS A 125 16.34 10.03 -9.65
CA HIS A 125 16.12 11.10 -10.63
C HIS A 125 14.79 10.99 -11.40
N LYS A 126 14.06 9.86 -11.32
CA LYS A 126 12.76 9.66 -11.99
C LYS A 126 11.57 10.05 -11.13
N PHE A 127 11.77 10.22 -9.82
CA PHE A 127 10.67 10.51 -8.89
C PHE A 127 10.97 11.68 -7.94
N LEU A 128 12.22 12.06 -7.75
CA LEU A 128 12.60 13.23 -6.97
C LEU A 128 12.79 14.44 -7.88
N SER A 129 12.15 15.54 -7.53
CA SER A 129 12.53 16.86 -8.05
C SER A 129 13.96 17.21 -7.64
N PRO A 130 14.64 18.14 -8.34
CA PRO A 130 15.99 18.57 -7.97
C PRO A 130 16.10 19.01 -6.50
N LYS A 131 15.06 19.66 -5.98
CA LYS A 131 14.98 20.09 -4.57
C LYS A 131 14.91 18.90 -3.61
N GLU A 132 14.01 17.95 -3.85
CA GLU A 132 13.85 16.77 -3.01
C GLU A 132 15.09 15.87 -3.06
N LEU A 133 15.73 15.75 -4.23
CA LEU A 133 16.96 15.00 -4.40
C LEU A 133 18.10 15.59 -3.57
N HIS A 134 18.32 16.90 -3.69
CA HIS A 134 19.32 17.60 -2.89
C HIS A 134 19.07 17.41 -1.38
N GLN A 135 17.82 17.50 -0.94
CA GLN A 135 17.45 17.28 0.46
C GLN A 135 17.71 15.85 0.92
N ALA A 136 17.37 14.86 0.10
CA ALA A 136 17.65 13.46 0.41
C ALA A 136 19.16 13.22 0.53
N GLU A 137 19.95 13.75 -0.39
CA GLU A 137 21.42 13.61 -0.41
C GLU A 137 22.11 14.33 0.75
N SER A 138 21.53 15.41 1.25
CA SER A 138 22.03 16.17 2.40
C SER A 138 21.62 15.61 3.76
N SER A 139 20.80 14.55 3.79
CA SER A 139 20.29 13.96 5.04
C SER A 139 21.34 13.10 5.75
N SER A 140 21.10 12.78 7.03
CA SER A 140 21.96 11.88 7.82
C SER A 140 22.03 10.45 7.28
N SER A 141 21.07 10.04 6.44
CA SER A 141 21.06 8.76 5.76
C SER A 141 20.43 8.90 4.37
N PRO A 142 21.22 9.24 3.33
CA PRO A 142 20.69 9.51 2.00
C PRO A 142 19.89 8.35 1.40
N LEU A 143 20.34 7.11 1.65
CA LEU A 143 19.63 5.92 1.18
C LEU A 143 18.22 5.84 1.80
N LEU A 144 18.11 6.01 3.12
CA LEU A 144 16.82 5.95 3.81
C LEU A 144 15.92 7.13 3.41
N ALA A 145 16.46 8.34 3.27
CA ALA A 145 15.70 9.49 2.80
C ALA A 145 15.08 9.25 1.43
N LYS A 146 15.84 8.69 0.48
CA LYS A 146 15.31 8.34 -0.86
C LYS A 146 14.17 7.32 -0.78
N HIS A 147 14.28 6.32 0.11
CA HIS A 147 13.20 5.35 0.36
C HIS A 147 11.98 5.99 1.03
N MET A 148 12.17 6.94 1.95
CA MET A 148 11.06 7.67 2.56
C MET A 148 10.31 8.53 1.55
N TYR A 149 11.01 9.28 0.69
CA TYR A 149 10.39 10.02 -0.41
C TYR A 149 9.64 9.08 -1.36
N TRP A 150 10.28 7.97 -1.78
CA TRP A 150 9.65 6.98 -2.65
C TRP A 150 8.36 6.43 -2.05
N GLY A 151 8.42 5.92 -0.82
CA GLY A 151 7.27 5.34 -0.14
C GLY A 151 6.12 6.34 -0.01
N ALA A 152 6.39 7.60 0.31
CA ALA A 152 5.32 8.60 0.37
C ALA A 152 4.75 8.99 -0.99
N LYS A 153 5.57 9.09 -2.05
CA LYS A 153 5.04 9.33 -3.39
C LYS A 153 4.19 8.16 -3.88
N GLU A 154 4.59 6.92 -3.59
CA GLU A 154 3.78 5.72 -3.84
C GLU A 154 2.48 5.71 -3.02
N CYS A 155 2.53 6.07 -1.73
CA CYS A 155 1.32 6.23 -0.91
C CYS A 155 0.37 7.28 -1.50
N ALA A 156 0.88 8.45 -1.89
CA ALA A 156 0.09 9.52 -2.51
C ALA A 156 -0.51 9.08 -3.85
N PHE A 157 0.27 8.37 -4.68
CA PHE A 157 -0.19 7.80 -5.95
C PHE A 157 -1.34 6.78 -5.75
N LYS A 158 -1.18 5.85 -4.80
CA LYS A 158 -2.21 4.85 -4.46
C LYS A 158 -3.46 5.49 -3.85
N CYS A 159 -3.28 6.54 -3.05
CA CYS A 159 -4.38 7.34 -2.52
C CYS A 159 -5.18 8.00 -3.65
N TYR A 160 -4.50 8.64 -4.61
CA TYR A 160 -5.13 9.32 -5.75
C TYR A 160 -5.94 8.39 -6.66
N GLY A 161 -5.37 7.24 -7.08
CA GLY A 161 -6.16 6.15 -7.65
C GLY A 161 -6.74 6.32 -9.06
N LEU A 162 -6.49 7.43 -9.76
CA LEU A 162 -6.97 7.69 -11.14
C LEU A 162 -5.89 7.53 -12.22
N GLY A 163 -4.73 6.94 -11.88
CA GLY A 163 -3.63 6.70 -12.82
C GLY A 163 -2.98 7.97 -13.41
N SER A 164 -2.13 7.80 -14.41
CA SER A 164 -1.47 8.87 -15.19
C SER A 164 -0.84 9.97 -14.33
N VAL A 165 0.15 9.61 -13.50
CA VAL A 165 0.82 10.55 -12.59
C VAL A 165 2.31 10.63 -12.92
N ILE A 166 2.83 11.85 -13.03
CA ILE A 166 4.26 12.12 -13.15
C ILE A 166 4.76 12.47 -11.75
N PHE A 167 5.57 11.59 -11.14
CA PHE A 167 5.92 11.69 -9.72
C PHE A 167 6.70 12.97 -9.39
N ILE A 168 7.56 13.42 -10.30
CA ILE A 168 8.39 14.63 -10.11
C ILE A 168 7.52 15.88 -10.07
N ASP A 169 6.52 15.96 -10.96
CA ASP A 169 5.77 17.19 -11.18
C ASP A 169 4.47 17.24 -10.38
N HIS A 170 3.81 16.08 -10.21
CA HIS A 170 2.47 16.02 -9.63
C HIS A 170 2.45 15.70 -8.15
N ILE A 171 3.55 15.19 -7.57
CA ILE A 171 3.62 14.85 -6.14
C ILE A 171 4.82 15.57 -5.55
N LEU A 172 4.59 16.69 -4.87
CA LEU A 172 5.66 17.48 -4.25
C LEU A 172 5.61 17.29 -2.75
N LEU A 173 6.69 16.77 -2.18
CA LEU A 173 6.76 16.52 -0.74
C LEU A 173 7.47 17.68 -0.02
N ASP A 174 6.98 17.99 1.18
CA ASP A 174 7.70 18.85 2.11
C ASP A 174 8.95 18.12 2.63
N PRO A 175 9.94 18.84 3.19
CA PRO A 175 11.15 18.20 3.73
C PRO A 175 10.78 17.17 4.81
N ILE A 176 11.31 15.95 4.66
CA ILE A 176 11.00 14.81 5.56
C ILE A 176 11.52 15.01 7.00
N GLY A 177 12.37 16.02 7.23
CA GLY A 177 12.94 16.32 8.54
C GLY A 177 13.99 15.29 8.95
N ASN A 178 14.12 15.05 10.26
CA ASN A 178 15.09 14.08 10.79
C ASN A 178 14.64 12.64 10.54
N ILE A 179 15.57 11.79 10.11
CA ILE A 179 15.30 10.37 9.86
C ILE A 179 15.19 9.63 11.19
N SER A 180 14.03 9.03 11.42
CA SER A 180 13.69 8.21 12.59
C SER A 180 12.82 7.02 12.19
N GLU A 181 12.62 6.07 13.12
CA GLU A 181 11.78 4.87 12.86
C GLU A 181 10.31 5.20 12.57
N LYS A 182 9.81 6.30 13.15
CA LYS A 182 8.47 6.83 12.93
C LYS A 182 8.55 8.32 12.69
N GLY A 183 7.66 8.85 11.87
CA GLY A 183 7.58 10.27 11.57
C GLY A 183 6.31 10.59 10.81
N ARG A 184 6.12 11.89 10.54
CA ARG A 184 5.05 12.41 9.71
C ARG A 184 5.64 13.50 8.82
N PHE A 185 5.25 13.49 7.56
CA PHE A 185 5.54 14.57 6.64
C PHE A 185 4.36 14.77 5.70
N THR A 186 4.33 15.94 5.07
CA THR A 186 3.22 16.41 4.24
C THR A 186 3.71 16.67 2.83
N GLY A 187 2.76 16.93 1.93
CA GLY A 187 3.05 17.27 0.55
C GLY A 187 1.80 17.70 -0.16
N LYS A 188 1.96 18.06 -1.43
CA LYS A 188 0.88 18.48 -2.32
C LYS A 188 0.81 17.53 -3.51
N PHE A 189 -0.39 17.06 -3.78
CA PHE A 189 -0.71 16.40 -5.03
C PHE A 189 -1.33 17.42 -5.98
N MET A 190 -0.65 17.71 -7.08
CA MET A 190 -1.05 18.72 -8.06
C MET A 190 -1.19 18.04 -9.41
N LYS A 191 -2.41 17.79 -9.82
CA LYS A 191 -2.72 17.26 -11.14
C LYS A 191 -3.99 17.96 -11.61
N ASN A 192 -3.85 18.69 -12.72
CA ASN A 192 -4.92 19.48 -13.34
C ASN A 192 -6.10 18.61 -13.76
#